data_AF-A0A1J5WRU9-F1
#
_entry.id   AF-A0A1J5WRU9-F1
#
_cell.length_a   1.000
_cell.length_b   1.000
_cell.length_c   1.000
_cell.angle_alpha   90.00
_cell.angle_beta   90.00
_cell.angle_gamma   90.00
#
_symmetry.space_group_name_H-M   'P 1'
#
loop_
_entity.id
_entity.type
_entity.pdbx_description
1 polymer ?
#
loop_
_entity_poly.entity_id
_entity_poly.type
_entity_poly.pdbx_seq_one_letter_code
_entity_poly.pdbx_strand_id
1 'polypeptide(L)'
;MAPNSIGCSLKKLDLRDTGLINILPALRNSKDCEVEKLWLRASEEEHVAGILKQKKPFCVGRVIKMELGGYAVGVITKMSLEDYGVDKLKLTAPRKKYITEILKQEKPFCVGRVKSMWINDYAVGVITKMSHEGCEVEKLILTADKEAHVAAVLEQENPFCLGRVGKVEFEGYAVSVIAKMSIHEDNTIERFRISANEDHFSRILGEKDRSIELGRIRLGGFHVPEEVRRKLRYTLVDGYGKEVLEERDSSKWWRKKW
;
A
#
# COMPACT_ATOMS: atom_id res chain seq x y z
N MET A 1 -27.32 1.15 23.98
CA MET A 1 -25.91 0.67 23.99
C MET A 1 -25.89 -0.72 23.36
N ALA A 2 -24.90 -1.04 22.52
CA ALA A 2 -24.69 -2.45 22.18
C ALA A 2 -24.21 -3.17 23.46
N PRO A 3 -24.77 -4.33 23.81
CA PRO A 3 -24.24 -5.11 24.93
C PRO A 3 -22.76 -5.44 24.62
N ASN A 4 -21.87 -5.27 25.61
CA ASN A 4 -20.43 -5.57 25.58
C ASN A 4 -19.46 -4.51 24.99
N SER A 5 -19.80 -3.22 25.00
CA SER A 5 -18.82 -2.15 24.66
C SER A 5 -18.19 -1.51 25.90
N ILE A 6 -16.86 -1.42 25.95
CA ILE A 6 -16.08 -0.70 26.97
C ILE A 6 -15.79 0.70 26.44
N GLY A 7 -16.27 1.74 27.13
CA GLY A 7 -15.89 3.11 26.82
C GLY A 7 -14.47 3.38 27.31
N CYS A 8 -13.56 3.79 26.43
CA CYS A 8 -12.19 4.10 26.78
C CYS A 8 -11.64 5.28 25.97
N SER A 9 -10.65 5.97 26.55
CA SER A 9 -9.81 6.95 25.84
C SER A 9 -8.43 6.33 25.65
N LEU A 10 -8.16 5.82 24.45
CA LEU A 10 -6.91 5.13 24.15
C LEU A 10 -5.88 6.12 23.62
N LYS A 11 -4.96 6.56 24.47
CA LYS A 11 -3.81 7.34 23.99
C LYS A 11 -2.82 6.46 23.21
N LYS A 12 -2.42 5.33 23.80
CA LYS A 12 -1.46 4.38 23.22
C LYS A 12 -1.87 2.96 23.57
N LEU A 13 -1.81 2.06 22.60
CA LEU A 13 -2.06 0.63 22.79
C LEU A 13 -0.96 -0.17 22.08
N ASP A 14 -0.28 -1.02 22.83
CA ASP A 14 0.76 -1.93 22.32
C ASP A 14 0.44 -3.35 22.81
N LEU A 15 0.00 -4.21 21.89
CA LEU A 15 -0.36 -5.59 22.17
C LEU A 15 0.47 -6.49 21.26
N ARG A 16 1.26 -7.37 21.89
CA ARG A 16 2.18 -8.27 21.18
C ARG A 16 1.96 -9.69 21.64
N ASP A 17 1.75 -10.58 20.68
CA ASP A 17 1.70 -12.02 20.88
C ASP A 17 0.77 -12.40 22.04
N THR A 18 -0.44 -11.84 22.02
CA THR A 18 -1.45 -12.03 23.07
C THR A 18 -2.86 -12.06 22.49
N GLY A 19 -3.71 -12.93 23.05
CA GLY A 19 -5.15 -12.98 22.75
C GLY A 19 -5.92 -11.71 23.11
N LEU A 20 -5.33 -10.80 23.92
CA LEU A 20 -5.91 -9.49 24.22
C LEU A 20 -6.13 -8.64 22.98
N ILE A 21 -5.43 -8.90 21.86
CA ILE A 21 -5.71 -8.21 20.60
C ILE A 21 -7.19 -8.37 20.22
N ASN A 22 -7.82 -9.52 20.52
CA ASN A 22 -9.23 -9.77 20.22
C ASN A 22 -10.23 -8.88 20.98
N ILE A 23 -9.80 -8.10 21.99
CA ILE A 23 -10.69 -7.18 22.70
C ILE A 23 -10.88 -5.85 21.95
N LEU A 24 -10.05 -5.53 20.94
CA LEU A 24 -10.12 -4.26 20.20
C LEU A 24 -11.53 -3.87 19.74
N PRO A 25 -12.37 -4.79 19.22
CA PRO A 25 -13.71 -4.44 18.77
C PRO A 25 -14.65 -4.04 19.92
N ALA A 26 -14.33 -4.45 21.15
CA ALA A 26 -15.06 -4.06 22.36
C ALA A 26 -14.58 -2.71 22.91
N LEU A 27 -13.39 -2.24 22.51
CA LEU A 27 -12.84 -0.94 22.92
C LEU A 27 -13.52 0.17 22.10
N ARG A 28 -14.60 0.72 22.64
CA ARG A 28 -15.32 1.83 22.03
C ARG A 28 -14.61 3.12 22.38
N ASN A 29 -13.77 3.56 21.47
CA ASN A 29 -13.31 4.93 21.40
C ASN A 29 -14.50 5.80 20.95
N SER A 30 -14.75 6.93 21.63
CA SER A 30 -15.75 7.90 21.16
C SER A 30 -15.37 8.37 19.74
N LYS A 31 -16.34 8.85 18.95
CA LYS A 31 -16.06 9.38 17.60
C LYS A 31 -15.01 10.50 17.61
N ASP A 32 -14.79 11.14 18.76
CA ASP A 32 -13.84 12.23 18.96
C ASP A 32 -12.50 11.79 19.57
N CYS A 33 -12.26 10.48 19.69
CA CYS A 33 -11.07 9.95 20.32
C CYS A 33 -9.93 9.79 19.31
N GLU A 34 -8.82 10.47 19.57
CA GLU A 34 -7.58 10.37 18.80
C GLU A 34 -6.62 9.40 19.51
N VAL A 35 -6.22 8.34 18.81
CA VAL A 35 -5.25 7.35 19.28
C VAL A 35 -3.87 7.74 18.74
N GLU A 36 -2.93 8.09 19.62
CA GLU A 36 -1.59 8.46 19.19
C GLU A 36 -0.83 7.27 18.59
N LYS A 37 -0.98 6.08 19.19
CA LYS A 37 -0.27 4.87 18.76
C LYS A 37 -1.11 3.60 18.93
N LEU A 38 -1.22 2.81 17.88
CA LEU A 38 -1.75 1.45 17.90
C LEU A 38 -0.69 0.49 17.33
N TRP A 39 -0.12 -0.35 18.17
CA TRP A 39 0.89 -1.34 17.80
C TRP A 39 0.35 -2.73 18.10
N LEU A 40 0.20 -3.54 17.05
CA LEU A 40 -0.28 -4.91 17.15
C LEU A 40 0.72 -5.85 16.48
N ARG A 41 1.16 -6.88 17.20
CA ARG A 41 1.99 -7.95 16.66
C ARG A 41 1.41 -9.30 17.04
N ALA A 42 1.28 -10.18 16.07
CA ALA A 42 0.84 -11.56 16.32
C ALA A 42 1.65 -12.54 15.45
N SER A 43 2.46 -13.38 16.10
CA SER A 43 3.21 -14.47 15.47
C SER A 43 2.38 -15.74 15.26
N GLU A 44 1.26 -15.84 15.98
CA GLU A 44 0.29 -16.93 15.93
C GLU A 44 -1.10 -16.41 15.58
N GLU A 45 -1.85 -17.21 14.83
CA GLU A 45 -3.17 -16.83 14.30
C GLU A 45 -4.21 -16.71 15.42
N GLU A 46 -4.11 -17.53 16.47
CA GLU A 46 -5.02 -17.54 17.60
C GLU A 46 -5.13 -16.18 18.31
N HIS A 47 -4.06 -15.40 18.31
CA HIS A 47 -4.04 -14.05 18.88
C HIS A 47 -5.00 -13.07 18.19
N VAL A 48 -5.38 -13.32 16.93
CA VAL A 48 -6.27 -12.44 16.15
C VAL A 48 -7.51 -13.15 15.60
N ALA A 49 -7.63 -14.47 15.80
CA ALA A 49 -8.69 -15.28 15.23
C ALA A 49 -10.10 -14.78 15.60
N GLY A 50 -10.29 -14.23 16.80
CA GLY A 50 -11.55 -13.64 17.23
C GLY A 50 -11.95 -12.43 16.38
N ILE A 51 -11.00 -11.54 16.07
CA ILE A 51 -11.21 -10.40 15.17
C ILE A 51 -11.47 -10.85 13.73
N LEU A 52 -10.65 -11.77 13.21
CA LEU A 52 -10.75 -12.18 11.81
C LEU A 52 -12.10 -12.86 11.50
N LYS A 53 -12.73 -13.50 12.50
CA LYS A 53 -14.08 -14.07 12.40
C LYS A 53 -15.21 -13.03 12.39
N GLN A 54 -14.92 -11.76 12.69
CA GLN A 54 -15.97 -10.74 12.71
C GLN A 54 -16.50 -10.46 11.30
N LYS A 55 -17.83 -10.36 11.23
CA LYS A 55 -18.57 -10.01 10.01
C LYS A 55 -18.64 -8.52 9.78
N LYS A 56 -18.75 -7.74 10.87
CA LYS A 56 -18.86 -6.28 10.83
C LYS A 56 -17.51 -5.66 11.15
N PRO A 57 -17.04 -4.68 10.37
CA PRO A 57 -15.87 -3.89 10.74
C PRO A 57 -16.08 -3.16 12.06
N PHE A 58 -14.99 -2.91 12.80
CA PHE A 58 -14.99 -2.10 14.01
C PHE A 58 -14.19 -0.82 13.82
N CYS A 59 -14.51 0.22 14.60
CA CYS A 59 -13.85 1.52 14.51
C CYS A 59 -12.94 1.72 15.73
N VAL A 60 -11.73 2.23 15.49
CA VAL A 60 -10.77 2.61 16.54
C VAL A 60 -10.60 4.13 16.68
N GLY A 61 -11.40 4.92 15.95
CA GLY A 61 -11.25 6.37 15.85
C GLY A 61 -10.08 6.77 14.95
N ARG A 62 -9.63 8.02 15.07
CA ARG A 62 -8.48 8.55 14.33
C ARG A 62 -7.18 8.02 14.93
N VAL A 63 -6.28 7.49 14.11
CA VAL A 63 -5.00 6.95 14.59
C VAL A 63 -3.82 7.71 14.00
N ILE A 64 -2.96 8.28 14.85
CA ILE A 64 -1.77 8.98 14.34
C ILE A 64 -0.73 7.97 13.83
N LYS A 65 -0.45 6.89 14.57
CA LYS A 65 0.52 5.87 14.16
C LYS A 65 -0.05 4.47 14.39
N MET A 66 -0.13 3.68 13.34
CA MET A 66 -0.58 2.30 13.37
C MET A 66 0.52 1.39 12.81
N GLU A 67 0.94 0.39 13.58
CA GLU A 67 1.87 -0.65 13.11
C GLU A 67 1.27 -2.03 13.36
N LEU A 68 1.16 -2.83 12.30
CA LEU A 68 0.60 -4.17 12.32
C LEU A 68 1.65 -5.17 11.82
N GLY A 69 2.00 -6.14 12.66
CA GLY A 69 3.05 -7.13 12.41
C GLY A 69 2.54 -8.57 12.48
N GLY A 70 2.96 -9.40 11.53
CA GLY A 70 2.57 -10.81 11.47
C GLY A 70 1.08 -10.99 11.15
N TYR A 71 0.38 -11.91 11.83
CA TYR A 71 -1.06 -12.11 11.66
C TYR A 71 -1.89 -10.87 12.01
N ALA A 72 -1.35 -9.92 12.78
CA ALA A 72 -2.02 -8.65 13.07
C ALA A 72 -2.21 -7.79 11.81
N VAL A 73 -1.47 -8.03 10.72
CA VAL A 73 -1.74 -7.40 9.43
C VAL A 73 -3.18 -7.68 8.98
N GLY A 74 -3.73 -8.87 9.26
CA GLY A 74 -5.11 -9.21 8.91
C GLY A 74 -6.17 -8.42 9.68
N VAL A 75 -5.82 -7.82 10.83
CA VAL A 75 -6.77 -7.02 11.62
C VAL A 75 -7.27 -5.81 10.83
N ILE A 76 -6.45 -5.25 9.93
CA ILE A 76 -6.85 -4.09 9.12
C ILE A 76 -8.06 -4.36 8.23
N THR A 77 -8.27 -5.61 7.78
CA THR A 77 -9.41 -5.98 6.92
C THR A 77 -10.74 -5.95 7.67
N LYS A 78 -10.67 -5.82 9.00
CA LYS A 78 -11.81 -5.76 9.92
C LYS A 78 -11.97 -4.38 10.55
N MET A 79 -11.18 -3.40 10.14
CA MET A 79 -11.28 -2.02 10.63
C MET A 79 -12.10 -1.15 9.69
N SER A 80 -12.85 -0.20 10.24
CA SER A 80 -13.52 0.87 9.51
C SER A 80 -12.73 2.16 9.70
N LEU A 81 -11.98 2.58 8.68
CA LEU A 81 -11.05 3.72 8.76
C LEU A 81 -11.46 4.92 7.88
N GLU A 82 -12.52 4.78 7.08
CA GLU A 82 -12.94 5.76 6.05
C GLU A 82 -13.18 7.16 6.63
N ASP A 83 -13.85 7.26 7.78
CA ASP A 83 -14.23 8.54 8.37
C ASP A 83 -13.11 9.25 9.16
N TYR A 84 -12.04 8.54 9.53
CA TYR A 84 -11.08 9.01 10.53
C TYR A 84 -9.63 9.08 10.03
N GLY A 85 -9.26 8.19 9.13
CA GLY A 85 -7.92 8.10 8.56
C GLY A 85 -6.81 7.72 9.54
N VAL A 86 -5.62 7.53 8.98
CA VAL A 86 -4.38 7.17 9.69
C VAL A 86 -3.23 8.06 9.22
N ASP A 87 -2.52 8.74 10.11
CA ASP A 87 -1.39 9.57 9.68
C ASP A 87 -0.21 8.69 9.20
N LYS A 88 0.13 7.62 9.93
CA LYS A 88 1.20 6.67 9.57
C LYS A 88 0.74 5.23 9.74
N LEU A 89 0.64 4.48 8.65
CA LEU A 89 0.31 3.05 8.66
C LEU A 89 1.52 2.21 8.24
N LYS A 90 1.91 1.22 9.05
CA LYS A 90 2.96 0.27 8.72
C LYS A 90 2.43 -1.16 8.81
N LEU A 91 2.56 -1.91 7.72
CA LEU A 91 2.24 -3.33 7.64
C LEU A 91 3.53 -4.12 7.43
N THR A 92 3.74 -5.19 8.20
CA THR A 92 4.96 -6.01 8.07
C THR A 92 4.64 -7.48 8.28
N ALA A 93 4.91 -8.29 7.26
CA ALA A 93 4.67 -9.73 7.30
C ALA A 93 5.92 -10.51 6.83
N PRO A 94 6.81 -10.91 7.75
CA PRO A 94 8.05 -11.61 7.39
C PRO A 94 7.86 -13.03 6.81
N ARG A 95 6.63 -13.58 6.83
CA ARG A 95 6.30 -14.92 6.35
C ARG A 95 4.97 -14.91 5.59
N LYS A 96 4.88 -15.69 4.50
CA LYS A 96 3.67 -15.84 3.66
C LYS A 96 2.41 -16.17 4.45
N LYS A 97 2.53 -17.02 5.48
CA LYS A 97 1.40 -17.49 6.31
C LYS A 97 0.60 -16.34 6.95
N TYR A 98 1.23 -15.20 7.22
CA TYR A 98 0.59 -14.08 7.91
C TYR A 98 -0.47 -13.34 7.08
N ILE A 99 -0.42 -13.46 5.75
CA ILE A 99 -1.35 -12.77 4.84
C ILE A 99 -2.21 -13.73 4.02
N THR A 100 -2.06 -15.04 4.24
CA THR A 100 -2.72 -16.07 3.42
C THR A 100 -4.25 -15.91 3.43
N GLU A 101 -4.85 -15.64 4.58
CA GLU A 101 -6.31 -15.41 4.67
C GLU A 101 -6.74 -14.08 4.04
N ILE A 102 -5.89 -13.05 4.07
CA ILE A 102 -6.17 -11.76 3.41
C ILE A 102 -6.25 -11.97 1.88
N LEU A 103 -5.31 -12.73 1.32
CA LEU A 103 -5.26 -13.00 -0.12
C LEU A 103 -6.45 -13.84 -0.62
N LYS A 104 -7.06 -14.65 0.24
CA LYS A 104 -8.27 -15.42 -0.07
C LYS A 104 -9.54 -14.59 -0.05
N GLN A 105 -9.51 -13.39 0.55
CA GLN A 105 -10.69 -12.54 0.61
C GLN A 105 -11.07 -12.04 -0.78
N GLU A 106 -12.36 -12.15 -1.12
CA GLU A 106 -12.91 -11.64 -2.38
C GLU A 106 -13.21 -10.15 -2.31
N LYS A 107 -13.78 -9.70 -1.18
CA LYS A 107 -14.16 -8.30 -1.00
C LYS A 107 -12.93 -7.45 -0.69
N PRO A 108 -12.64 -6.39 -1.45
CA PRO A 108 -11.58 -5.48 -1.07
C PRO A 108 -11.93 -4.77 0.24
N PHE A 109 -10.92 -4.30 0.97
CA PHE A 109 -11.09 -3.50 2.18
C PHE A 109 -10.54 -2.09 1.97
N CYS A 110 -11.09 -1.10 2.67
CA CYS A 110 -10.58 0.25 2.63
C CYS A 110 -9.76 0.63 3.85
N VAL A 111 -8.64 1.32 3.60
CA VAL A 111 -7.73 1.86 4.64
C VAL A 111 -8.08 3.31 5.02
N GLY A 112 -9.13 3.88 4.41
CA GLY A 112 -9.50 5.28 4.53
C GLY A 112 -8.43 6.23 3.99
N ARG A 113 -8.34 7.42 4.59
CA ARG A 113 -7.29 8.41 4.28
C ARG A 113 -6.00 8.10 5.05
N VAL A 114 -4.89 7.94 4.34
CA VAL A 114 -3.58 7.67 4.95
C VAL A 114 -2.52 8.67 4.47
N LYS A 115 -1.85 9.39 5.37
CA LYS A 115 -0.78 10.32 4.94
C LYS A 115 0.48 9.59 4.50
N SER A 116 0.87 8.54 5.23
CA SER A 116 2.02 7.73 4.83
C SER A 116 1.84 6.27 5.19
N MET A 117 2.00 5.41 4.19
CA MET A 117 1.80 3.97 4.28
C MET A 117 3.09 3.24 3.91
N TRP A 118 3.54 2.34 4.78
CA TRP A 118 4.69 1.46 4.55
C TRP A 118 4.22 0.02 4.58
N ILE A 119 4.54 -0.73 3.53
CA ILE A 119 4.18 -2.14 3.43
C ILE A 119 5.45 -2.93 3.13
N ASN A 120 5.82 -3.81 4.06
CA ASN A 120 7.09 -4.55 4.02
C ASN A 120 6.90 -6.06 3.91
N ASP A 121 7.85 -6.71 3.24
CA ASP A 121 7.90 -8.16 3.06
C ASP A 121 6.66 -8.73 2.38
N TYR A 122 6.16 -9.89 2.81
CA TYR A 122 4.95 -10.49 2.24
C TYR A 122 3.72 -9.58 2.39
N ALA A 123 3.74 -8.56 3.26
CA ALA A 123 2.61 -7.64 3.39
C ALA A 123 2.37 -6.89 2.08
N VAL A 124 3.36 -6.79 1.18
CA VAL A 124 3.19 -6.20 -0.15
C VAL A 124 2.02 -6.84 -0.90
N GLY A 125 1.77 -8.14 -0.73
CA GLY A 125 0.61 -8.83 -1.32
C GLY A 125 -0.75 -8.25 -0.90
N VAL A 126 -0.84 -7.62 0.27
CA VAL A 126 -2.08 -7.04 0.81
C VAL A 126 -2.64 -5.93 -0.09
N ILE A 127 -1.77 -5.24 -0.85
CA ILE A 127 -2.19 -4.16 -1.75
C ILE A 127 -3.19 -4.62 -2.81
N THR A 128 -3.11 -5.89 -3.23
CA THR A 128 -4.02 -6.49 -4.21
C THR A 128 -5.45 -6.63 -3.71
N LYS A 129 -5.68 -6.45 -2.40
CA LYS A 129 -6.96 -6.58 -1.72
C LYS A 129 -7.48 -5.25 -1.17
N MET A 130 -6.81 -4.15 -1.49
CA MET A 130 -7.27 -2.82 -1.12
C MET A 130 -8.31 -2.31 -2.12
N SER A 131 -9.30 -1.58 -1.62
CA SER A 131 -10.27 -0.86 -2.45
C SER A 131 -9.60 0.37 -3.07
N HIS A 132 -9.98 0.69 -4.31
CA HIS A 132 -9.66 1.97 -4.94
C HIS A 132 -10.70 3.05 -4.61
N GLU A 133 -11.90 2.64 -4.16
CA GLU A 133 -12.97 3.52 -3.72
C GLU A 133 -12.83 3.82 -2.22
N GLY A 134 -13.05 5.08 -1.84
CA GLY A 134 -13.05 5.52 -0.44
C GLY A 134 -11.68 5.60 0.23
N CYS A 135 -10.60 5.21 -0.47
CA CYS A 135 -9.24 5.24 0.07
C CYS A 135 -8.38 6.29 -0.63
N GLU A 136 -7.59 7.02 0.16
CA GLU A 136 -6.68 8.05 -0.33
C GLU A 136 -5.35 7.93 0.40
N VAL A 137 -4.25 7.78 -0.33
CA VAL A 137 -2.91 7.61 0.26
C VAL A 137 -1.97 8.71 -0.24
N GLU A 138 -1.51 9.60 0.65
CA GLU A 138 -0.63 10.70 0.22
C GLU A 138 0.78 10.19 -0.15
N LYS A 139 1.32 9.22 0.61
CA LYS A 139 2.59 8.52 0.31
C LYS A 139 2.47 7.02 0.55
N LEU A 140 2.75 6.21 -0.47
CA LEU A 140 2.87 4.75 -0.39
C LEU A 140 4.32 4.33 -0.60
N ILE A 141 4.83 3.49 0.31
CA ILE A 141 6.16 2.87 0.20
C ILE A 141 6.00 1.35 0.29
N LEU A 142 6.49 0.64 -0.72
CA LEU A 142 6.57 -0.83 -0.73
C LEU A 142 8.04 -1.25 -0.70
N THR A 143 8.39 -2.12 0.25
CA THR A 143 9.75 -2.64 0.38
C THR A 143 9.72 -4.15 0.44
N ALA A 144 10.54 -4.80 -0.38
CA ALA A 144 10.67 -6.26 -0.38
C ALA A 144 12.11 -6.68 -0.64
N ASP A 145 12.69 -7.40 0.33
CA ASP A 145 14.07 -7.88 0.23
C ASP A 145 14.22 -9.19 -0.56
N LYS A 146 13.11 -9.87 -0.90
CA LYS A 146 13.10 -11.15 -1.61
C LYS A 146 12.01 -11.19 -2.66
N GLU A 147 12.27 -11.85 -3.78
CA GLU A 147 11.26 -12.07 -4.83
C GLU A 147 9.99 -12.76 -4.30
N ALA A 148 10.15 -13.73 -3.38
CA ALA A 148 9.03 -14.42 -2.75
C ALA A 148 8.03 -13.50 -2.04
N HIS A 149 8.47 -12.31 -1.58
CA HIS A 149 7.61 -11.34 -0.90
C HIS A 149 6.56 -10.72 -1.84
N VAL A 150 6.85 -10.65 -3.15
CA VAL A 150 5.96 -10.07 -4.17
C VAL A 150 5.24 -11.14 -5.00
N ALA A 151 5.52 -12.43 -4.79
CA ALA A 151 4.95 -13.52 -5.57
C ALA A 151 3.41 -13.46 -5.66
N ALA A 152 2.72 -13.19 -4.55
CA ALA A 152 1.26 -13.07 -4.51
C ALA A 152 0.71 -11.94 -5.40
N VAL A 153 1.48 -10.86 -5.59
CA VAL A 153 1.13 -9.78 -6.51
C VAL A 153 1.34 -10.22 -7.95
N LEU A 154 2.46 -10.88 -8.23
CA LEU A 154 2.83 -11.36 -9.56
C LEU A 154 1.93 -12.50 -10.07
N GLU A 155 1.35 -13.27 -9.16
CA GLU A 155 0.35 -14.32 -9.42
C GLU A 155 -1.03 -13.76 -9.81
N GLN A 156 -1.30 -12.45 -9.63
CA GLN A 156 -2.56 -11.86 -10.08
C GLN A 156 -2.70 -11.96 -11.60
N GLU A 157 -3.82 -12.49 -12.09
CA GLU A 157 -4.09 -12.59 -13.53
C GLU A 157 -4.19 -11.19 -14.14
N ASN A 158 -4.98 -10.32 -13.53
CA ASN A 158 -5.23 -8.96 -13.98
C ASN A 158 -4.47 -7.93 -13.12
N PRO A 159 -4.02 -6.82 -13.70
CA PRO A 159 -3.47 -5.71 -12.93
C PRO A 159 -4.50 -5.17 -11.92
N PHE A 160 -4.04 -4.83 -10.71
CA PHE A 160 -4.89 -4.14 -9.73
C PHE A 160 -4.75 -2.62 -9.87
N CYS A 161 -5.80 -1.89 -9.55
CA CYS A 161 -5.80 -0.43 -9.57
C CYS A 161 -5.32 0.13 -8.22
N LEU A 162 -4.32 1.03 -8.23
CA LEU A 162 -3.75 1.62 -7.01
C LEU A 162 -4.71 2.61 -6.31
N GLY A 163 -5.77 3.06 -6.99
CA GLY A 163 -6.67 4.11 -6.50
C GLY A 163 -6.01 5.49 -6.45
N ARG A 164 -6.42 6.32 -5.48
CA ARG A 164 -5.93 7.68 -5.29
C ARG A 164 -4.65 7.69 -4.43
N VAL A 165 -3.50 7.77 -5.09
CA VAL A 165 -2.20 7.85 -4.42
C VAL A 165 -1.39 9.04 -4.94
N GLY A 166 -0.89 9.86 -4.02
CA GLY A 166 -0.09 11.05 -4.36
C GLY A 166 1.35 10.71 -4.72
N LYS A 167 2.05 9.95 -3.87
CA LYS A 167 3.47 9.60 -4.04
C LYS A 167 3.68 8.11 -3.86
N VAL A 168 4.48 7.50 -4.73
CA VAL A 168 4.79 6.07 -4.73
C VAL A 168 6.30 5.87 -4.74
N GLU A 169 6.79 5.02 -3.85
CA GLU A 169 8.20 4.63 -3.75
C GLU A 169 8.31 3.11 -3.60
N PHE A 170 8.99 2.44 -4.53
CA PHE A 170 9.24 1.00 -4.46
C PHE A 170 10.72 0.70 -4.26
N GLU A 171 11.02 -0.18 -3.31
CA GLU A 171 12.38 -0.54 -2.90
C GLU A 171 12.63 -2.05 -3.03
N GLY A 172 13.79 -2.43 -3.58
CA GLY A 172 14.18 -3.83 -3.77
C GLY A 172 13.26 -4.57 -4.75
N TYR A 173 12.87 -5.80 -4.42
CA TYR A 173 11.96 -6.62 -5.24
C TYR A 173 10.55 -6.04 -5.36
N ALA A 174 10.18 -5.07 -4.51
CA ALA A 174 8.86 -4.41 -4.60
C ALA A 174 8.67 -3.68 -5.93
N VAL A 175 9.75 -3.33 -6.61
CA VAL A 175 9.71 -2.76 -7.96
C VAL A 175 8.92 -3.65 -8.92
N SER A 176 8.99 -4.98 -8.80
CA SER A 176 8.27 -5.92 -9.68
C SER A 176 6.74 -5.78 -9.61
N VAL A 177 6.20 -5.15 -8.55
CA VAL A 177 4.76 -4.85 -8.43
C VAL A 177 4.24 -4.01 -9.60
N ILE A 178 5.11 -3.19 -10.22
CA ILE A 178 4.77 -2.36 -11.37
C ILE A 178 4.15 -3.18 -12.51
N ALA A 179 4.60 -4.41 -12.72
CA ALA A 179 4.09 -5.28 -13.78
C ALA A 179 2.61 -5.72 -13.59
N LYS A 180 2.04 -5.50 -12.40
CA LYS A 180 0.69 -5.95 -12.03
C LYS A 180 -0.16 -4.84 -11.42
N MET A 181 0.18 -3.58 -11.65
CA MET A 181 -0.62 -2.45 -11.18
C MET A 181 -0.90 -1.47 -12.31
N SER A 182 -1.97 -0.69 -12.14
CA SER A 182 -2.26 0.52 -12.91
C SER A 182 -2.64 1.67 -11.98
N ILE A 183 -2.43 2.90 -12.45
CA ILE A 183 -2.95 4.12 -11.81
C ILE A 183 -4.36 4.36 -12.36
N HIS A 184 -5.30 4.65 -11.46
CA HIS A 184 -6.67 5.03 -11.85
C HIS A 184 -6.64 6.24 -12.79
N GLU A 185 -7.52 6.30 -13.80
CA GLU A 185 -7.55 7.38 -14.81
C GLU A 185 -7.72 8.78 -14.20
N ASP A 186 -8.50 8.85 -13.11
CA ASP A 186 -8.71 10.07 -12.31
C ASP A 186 -7.56 10.42 -11.37
N ASN A 187 -6.53 9.57 -11.25
CA ASN A 187 -5.39 9.82 -10.41
C ASN A 187 -4.18 10.28 -11.23
N THR A 188 -3.44 11.26 -10.69
CA THR A 188 -2.16 11.71 -11.24
C THR A 188 -1.13 11.63 -10.13
N ILE A 189 -0.17 10.72 -10.26
CA ILE A 189 0.90 10.57 -9.26
C ILE A 189 1.84 11.78 -9.34
N GLU A 190 2.05 12.45 -8.20
CA GLU A 190 2.96 13.57 -8.07
C GLU A 190 4.43 13.15 -8.10
N ARG A 191 4.75 11.99 -7.52
CA ARG A 191 6.11 11.44 -7.49
C ARG A 191 6.05 9.92 -7.54
N PHE A 192 6.72 9.34 -8.53
CA PHE A 192 6.87 7.91 -8.70
C PHE A 192 8.36 7.59 -8.75
N ARG A 193 8.86 6.86 -7.75
CA ARG A 193 10.27 6.53 -7.61
C ARG A 193 10.46 5.03 -7.43
N ILE A 194 11.48 4.50 -8.10
CA ILE A 194 11.99 3.17 -7.78
C ILE A 194 13.44 3.22 -7.35
N SER A 195 13.80 2.39 -6.38
CA SER A 195 15.15 2.27 -5.84
C SER A 195 15.50 0.81 -5.65
N ALA A 196 16.18 0.22 -6.64
CA ALA A 196 16.61 -1.15 -6.60
C ALA A 196 17.87 -1.38 -7.44
N ASN A 197 18.63 -2.42 -7.12
CA ASN A 197 19.77 -2.88 -7.93
C ASN A 197 19.29 -3.63 -9.18
N GLU A 198 20.18 -3.81 -10.16
CA GLU A 198 19.89 -4.46 -11.46
C GLU A 198 19.18 -5.83 -11.32
N ASP A 199 19.60 -6.66 -10.36
CA ASP A 199 19.01 -7.99 -10.12
C ASP A 199 17.49 -7.93 -9.87
N HIS A 200 17.00 -6.86 -9.26
CA HIS A 200 15.59 -6.67 -8.94
C HIS A 200 14.74 -6.31 -10.15
N PHE A 201 15.35 -5.87 -11.25
CA PHE A 201 14.65 -5.49 -12.48
C PHE A 201 14.42 -6.66 -13.43
N SER A 202 15.07 -7.81 -13.20
CA SER A 202 14.98 -9.00 -14.07
C SER A 202 13.56 -9.32 -14.53
N ARG A 203 12.58 -9.27 -13.63
CA ARG A 203 11.16 -9.50 -13.95
C ARG A 203 10.59 -8.47 -14.92
N ILE A 204 10.81 -7.17 -14.68
CA ILE A 204 10.31 -6.09 -15.54
C ILE A 204 11.05 -6.08 -16.87
N LEU A 205 12.36 -6.32 -16.87
CA LEU A 205 13.15 -6.32 -18.09
C LEU A 205 12.79 -7.47 -19.04
N GLY A 206 12.23 -8.56 -18.50
CA GLY A 206 11.65 -9.65 -19.28
C GLY A 206 10.33 -9.31 -19.98
N GLU A 207 9.65 -8.24 -19.59
CA GLU A 207 8.42 -7.79 -20.24
C GLU A 207 8.70 -7.18 -21.62
N LYS A 208 7.69 -7.18 -22.49
CA LYS A 208 7.80 -6.51 -23.80
C LYS A 208 7.89 -4.99 -23.61
N ASP A 209 8.52 -4.30 -24.54
CA ASP A 209 8.59 -2.85 -24.47
C ASP A 209 7.18 -2.25 -24.54
N ARG A 210 6.91 -1.25 -23.70
CA ARG A 210 5.61 -0.56 -23.55
C ARG A 210 4.41 -1.50 -23.28
N SER A 211 4.63 -2.65 -22.64
CA SER A 211 3.56 -3.58 -22.27
C SER A 211 2.94 -3.30 -20.90
N ILE A 212 3.63 -2.55 -20.03
CA ILE A 212 3.15 -2.27 -18.68
C ILE A 212 2.45 -0.91 -18.65
N GLU A 213 1.13 -0.91 -18.52
CA GLU A 213 0.34 0.31 -18.34
C GLU A 213 0.51 0.84 -16.92
N LEU A 214 1.05 2.05 -16.79
CA LEU A 214 1.21 2.70 -15.50
C LEU A 214 0.18 3.82 -15.31
N GLY A 215 -0.09 4.64 -16.30
CA GLY A 215 -1.02 5.78 -16.22
C GLY A 215 -0.34 7.14 -16.10
N ARG A 216 -0.97 8.10 -15.41
CA ARG A 216 -0.59 9.53 -15.42
C ARG A 216 0.35 9.90 -14.26
N ILE A 217 1.46 10.56 -14.60
CA ILE A 217 2.51 10.98 -13.64
C ILE A 217 2.94 12.42 -13.93
N ARG A 218 3.19 13.22 -12.89
CA ARG A 218 3.75 14.56 -13.06
C ARG A 218 5.18 14.49 -13.61
N LEU A 219 5.47 15.32 -14.60
CA LEU A 219 6.76 15.38 -15.30
C LEU A 219 7.96 15.46 -14.35
N GLY A 220 7.92 16.32 -13.34
CA GLY A 220 9.01 16.50 -12.36
C GLY A 220 9.10 15.42 -11.27
N GLY A 221 8.20 14.43 -11.30
CA GLY A 221 8.07 13.41 -10.27
C GLY A 221 8.46 12.00 -10.71
N PHE A 222 8.81 11.79 -11.97
CA PHE A 222 9.05 10.46 -12.52
C PHE A 222 10.53 10.08 -12.45
N HIS A 223 10.89 9.29 -11.44
CA HIS A 223 12.28 8.88 -11.16
C HIS A 223 12.43 7.37 -11.33
N VAL A 224 12.57 6.95 -12.59
CA VAL A 224 12.71 5.55 -13.01
C VAL A 224 13.92 5.43 -13.96
N PRO A 225 14.82 4.45 -13.75
CA PRO A 225 15.91 4.13 -14.69
C PRO A 225 15.41 3.86 -16.11
N GLU A 226 16.20 4.24 -17.10
CA GLU A 226 15.82 4.19 -18.52
C GLU A 226 15.43 2.78 -19.00
N GLU A 227 16.14 1.77 -18.51
CA GLU A 227 15.90 0.36 -18.88
C GLU A 227 14.53 -0.16 -18.43
N VAL A 228 14.03 0.36 -17.30
CA VAL A 228 12.68 0.09 -16.81
C VAL A 228 11.69 0.98 -17.57
N ARG A 229 12.03 2.26 -17.78
CA ARG A 229 11.17 3.22 -18.47
C ARG A 229 10.71 2.74 -19.85
N ARG A 230 11.59 2.12 -20.64
CA ARG A 230 11.22 1.54 -21.96
C ARG A 230 10.14 0.45 -21.90
N LYS A 231 9.95 -0.20 -20.75
CA LYS A 231 8.93 -1.24 -20.52
C LYS A 231 7.56 -0.65 -20.20
N LEU A 232 7.52 0.61 -19.75
CA LEU A 232 6.33 1.27 -19.26
C LEU A 232 5.59 2.05 -20.36
N ARG A 233 4.27 2.09 -20.24
CA ARG A 233 3.37 3.00 -20.93
C ARG A 233 2.80 3.95 -19.87
N TYR A 234 3.08 5.24 -20.01
CA TYR A 234 2.68 6.28 -19.08
C TYR A 234 2.46 7.58 -19.82
N THR A 235 1.73 8.48 -19.18
CA THR A 235 1.49 9.85 -19.64
C THR A 235 2.13 10.82 -18.67
N LEU A 236 3.07 11.63 -19.14
CA LEU A 236 3.63 12.72 -18.35
C LEU A 236 2.71 13.93 -18.44
N VAL A 237 2.43 14.55 -17.30
CA VAL A 237 1.60 15.75 -17.22
C VAL A 237 2.33 16.91 -16.54
N ASP A 238 2.03 18.13 -16.95
CA ASP A 238 2.55 19.36 -16.34
C ASP A 238 1.84 19.72 -15.02
N GLY A 239 2.17 20.88 -14.45
CA GLY A 239 1.55 21.37 -13.21
C GLY A 239 0.06 21.70 -13.32
N TYR A 240 -0.46 21.83 -14.54
CA TYR A 240 -1.87 22.09 -14.85
C TYR A 240 -2.63 20.80 -15.26
N GLY A 241 -1.94 19.65 -15.28
CA GLY A 241 -2.52 18.36 -15.65
C GLY A 241 -2.59 18.11 -17.17
N LYS A 242 -1.96 18.96 -17.99
CA LYS A 242 -1.90 18.81 -19.45
C LYS A 242 -0.80 17.83 -19.82
N GLU A 243 -1.08 16.95 -20.78
CA GLU A 243 -0.11 15.99 -21.30
C GLU A 243 1.09 16.69 -21.95
N VAL A 244 2.29 16.18 -21.66
CA VAL A 244 3.56 16.67 -22.20
C VAL A 244 4.21 15.52 -22.96
N LEU A 245 4.62 15.79 -24.20
CA LEU A 245 5.40 14.84 -24.98
C LEU A 245 6.82 14.77 -24.42
N GLU A 246 7.27 13.56 -24.10
CA GLU A 246 8.68 13.32 -23.78
C GLU A 246 9.50 13.48 -25.07
N GLU A 247 10.38 14.48 -25.15
CA GLU A 247 11.33 14.62 -26.26
C GLU A 247 12.27 13.40 -26.25
N ARG A 248 12.04 12.45 -27.15
CA ARG A 248 12.79 11.19 -27.24
C ARG A 248 14.16 11.29 -27.93
N ASP A 249 14.75 12.47 -28.03
CA ASP A 249 16.01 12.67 -28.78
C ASP A 249 16.99 13.64 -28.08
N SER A 250 17.59 13.19 -26.97
CA SER A 250 18.64 13.94 -26.26
C SER A 250 20.04 13.75 -26.86
N SER A 251 20.21 13.03 -27.97
CA SER A 251 21.54 12.79 -28.58
C SER A 251 22.09 13.98 -29.39
N LYS A 252 21.42 15.14 -29.43
CA LYS A 252 21.83 16.28 -30.28
C LYS A 252 21.90 17.66 -29.60
N TRP A 253 21.81 17.75 -28.27
CA TRP A 253 21.84 19.05 -27.60
C TRP A 253 23.23 19.72 -27.55
N TRP A 254 24.32 18.97 -27.82
CA TRP A 254 25.69 19.50 -27.78
C TRP A 254 26.24 20.01 -29.12
N ARG A 255 25.48 19.93 -30.24
CA ARG A 255 25.97 20.33 -31.58
C ARG A 255 25.44 21.68 -32.11
N LYS A 256 24.81 22.50 -31.28
CA LYS A 256 24.43 23.87 -31.64
C LYS A 256 24.95 24.90 -30.63
N LYS A 257 26.27 24.95 -30.54
CA LYS A 257 27.03 26.14 -30.13
C LYS A 257 28.40 25.92 -30.71
N TRP A 258 28.69 26.58 -31.82
CA TRP A 258 29.95 27.08 -32.39
C TRP A 258 29.63 27.46 -33.83
#